data_AF-A0A7V3HYX5-F1
#
_entry.id   AF-A0A7V3HYX5-F1
#
_cell.length_a   1.000
_cell.length_b   1.000
_cell.length_c   1.000
_cell.angle_alpha   90.00
_cell.angle_beta   90.00
_cell.angle_gamma   90.00
#
_symmetry.space_group_name_H-M   'P 1'
#
loop_
_entity.id
_entity.type
_entity.pdbx_description
1 polymer ?
#
loop_
_entity_poly.entity_id
_entity_poly.type
_entity_poly.pdbx_seq_one_letter_code
_entity_poly.pdbx_strand_id
1 'polypeptide(L)'
;MAEAFAVDPEALTEAVQRMAAFQRYAEDMITELDSRVTRLHATWSGAAAAAHAEAHQHWERGEAMMREALAQLEKAATTAHGNYTGAMSTNLGMWS
;
A
#
# COMPACT_ATOMS: atom_id res chain seq x y z
N MET A 1 7.99 24.99 -24.46
CA MET A 1 6.66 25.01 -23.84
C MET A 1 6.68 23.97 -22.74
N ALA A 2 6.33 24.33 -21.50
CA ALA A 2 6.18 23.34 -20.44
C ALA A 2 4.94 22.49 -20.79
N GLU A 3 5.07 21.16 -20.80
CA GLU A 3 3.90 20.29 -20.88
C GLU A 3 2.96 20.65 -19.74
N ALA A 4 1.67 20.85 -20.06
CA ALA A 4 0.66 21.04 -19.04
C ALA A 4 0.64 19.77 -18.18
N PHE A 5 0.82 19.93 -16.87
CA PHE A 5 0.72 18.84 -15.92
C PHE A 5 -0.68 18.21 -16.04
N ALA A 6 -0.76 17.03 -16.64
CA ALA A 6 -1.98 16.26 -16.80
C ALA A 6 -1.85 14.98 -15.97
N VAL A 7 -2.74 14.81 -15.00
CA VAL A 7 -2.91 13.55 -14.28
C VAL A 7 -4.03 12.80 -14.98
N ASP A 8 -3.75 11.60 -15.46
CA ASP A 8 -4.77 10.65 -15.89
C ASP A 8 -5.39 10.01 -14.63
N PRO A 9 -6.65 10.35 -14.29
CA PRO A 9 -7.29 9.84 -13.08
C PRO A 9 -7.52 8.32 -13.13
N GLU A 10 -7.68 7.74 -14.32
CA GLU A 10 -7.91 6.31 -14.50
C GLU A 10 -6.62 5.53 -14.27
N ALA A 11 -5.51 5.99 -14.87
CA ALA A 11 -4.19 5.39 -14.65
C ALA A 11 -3.76 5.46 -13.18
N LEU A 12 -4.08 6.56 -12.48
CA LEU A 12 -3.83 6.71 -11.05
C LEU A 12 -4.64 5.70 -10.22
N THR A 13 -5.93 5.54 -10.52
CA THR A 13 -6.79 4.54 -9.86
C THR A 13 -6.28 3.12 -10.10
N GLU A 14 -5.88 2.80 -11.33
CA GLU A 14 -5.37 1.46 -11.66
C GLU A 14 -4.06 1.16 -10.90
N ALA A 15 -3.13 2.12 -10.83
CA ALA A 15 -1.89 1.97 -10.08
C ALA A 15 -2.15 1.68 -8.60
N VAL A 16 -3.08 2.41 -7.98
CA VAL A 16 -3.48 2.19 -6.58
C VAL A 16 -4.09 0.80 -6.39
N GLN A 17 -4.95 0.34 -7.29
CA GLN A 17 -5.54 -1.00 -7.20
C GLN A 17 -4.48 -2.11 -7.28
N ARG A 18 -3.49 -1.99 -8.18
CA ARG A 18 -2.38 -2.94 -8.28
C ARG A 18 -1.53 -2.96 -7.00
N MET A 19 -1.24 -1.79 -6.43
CA MET A 19 -0.52 -1.69 -5.16
C MET A 19 -1.30 -2.33 -4.00
N ALA A 20 -2.62 -2.15 -3.95
CA ALA A 20 -3.48 -2.78 -2.96
C ALA A 20 -3.54 -4.31 -3.09
N ALA A 21 -3.54 -4.83 -4.32
CA ALA A 21 -3.46 -6.27 -4.55
C ALA A 21 -2.13 -6.86 -4.07
N PHE A 22 -1.02 -6.18 -4.38
CA PHE A 22 0.31 -6.59 -3.92
C PHE A 22 0.43 -6.55 -2.39
N GLN A 23 -0.10 -5.51 -1.75
CA GLN A 23 -0.08 -5.42 -0.29
C GLN A 23 -0.82 -6.59 0.36
N ARG A 24 -2.05 -6.90 -0.08
CA ARG A 24 -2.80 -8.05 0.46
C ARG A 24 -2.01 -9.36 0.34
N TYR A 25 -1.37 -9.58 -0.81
CA TYR A 25 -0.52 -10.75 -1.01
C TYR A 25 0.66 -10.79 -0.03
N ALA A 26 1.32 -9.66 0.22
CA ALA A 26 2.42 -9.58 1.19
C ALA A 26 1.94 -9.82 2.64
N GLU A 27 0.78 -9.28 3.02
CA GLU A 27 0.17 -9.48 4.35
C GLU A 27 -0.17 -10.96 4.60
N ASP A 28 -0.75 -11.63 3.61
CA ASP A 28 -1.08 -13.06 3.69
C ASP A 28 0.18 -13.90 3.90
N MET A 29 1.25 -13.62 3.15
CA MET A 29 2.54 -14.29 3.31
C MET A 29 3.17 -14.08 4.69
N ILE A 30 3.13 -12.85 5.20
CA ILE A 30 3.74 -12.50 6.50
C ILE A 30 2.96 -13.15 7.63
N THR A 31 1.63 -13.16 7.55
CA THR A 31 0.77 -13.85 8.51
C THR A 31 1.03 -15.36 8.53
N GLU A 32 1.23 -15.97 7.35
CA GLU A 32 1.60 -17.38 7.27
C GLU A 32 2.96 -17.65 7.91
N LEU A 33 3.97 -16.81 7.60
CA LEU A 33 5.31 -16.91 8.17
C LEU A 33 5.27 -16.76 9.69
N ASP A 34 4.51 -15.81 10.23
CA ASP A 34 4.40 -15.58 11.67
C ASP A 34 3.93 -16.84 12.42
N SER A 35 2.91 -17.52 11.89
CA SER A 35 2.41 -18.77 12.46
C SER A 35 3.47 -19.89 12.51
N ARG A 36 4.39 -19.89 11.53
CA ARG A 36 5.49 -20.87 11.43
C ARG A 36 6.63 -20.50 12.37
N VAL A 37 7.00 -19.22 12.42
CA VAL A 37 8.04 -18.67 13.28
C VAL A 37 7.68 -18.88 14.75
N THR A 38 6.46 -18.55 15.15
CA THR A 38 5.95 -18.76 16.51
C THR A 38 6.07 -20.24 16.93
N ARG A 39 5.70 -21.17 16.04
CA ARG A 39 5.80 -22.61 16.32
C ARG A 39 7.25 -23.08 16.43
N LEU A 40 8.14 -22.56 15.59
CA LEU A 40 9.56 -22.91 15.61
C LEU A 40 10.23 -22.50 16.93
N HIS A 41 9.95 -21.27 17.40
CA HIS A 41 10.50 -20.75 18.66
C HIS A 41 10.00 -21.44 19.92
N ALA A 42 8.96 -22.29 19.83
CA ALA A 42 8.54 -23.12 20.96
C ALA A 42 9.61 -24.13 21.39
N THR A 43 10.52 -24.52 20.48
CA THR A 43 11.59 -25.50 20.74
C THR A 43 12.98 -24.98 20.39
N TRP A 44 13.06 -23.90 19.61
CA TRP A 44 14.31 -23.27 19.21
C TRP A 44 14.63 -22.07 20.10
N SER A 45 15.80 -22.09 20.73
CA SER A 45 16.27 -21.04 21.63
C SER A 45 17.76 -20.75 21.45
N GLY A 46 18.26 -19.69 22.11
CA GLY A 46 19.64 -19.24 22.02
C GLY A 46 19.83 -18.05 21.07
N ALA A 47 21.09 -17.66 20.85
CA ALA A 47 21.42 -16.42 20.15
C ALA A 47 20.89 -16.36 18.70
N ALA A 48 20.89 -17.48 17.98
CA ALA A 48 20.34 -17.55 16.63
C ALA A 48 18.82 -17.37 16.60
N ALA A 49 18.12 -17.91 17.60
CA ALA A 49 16.67 -17.74 17.74
C ALA A 49 16.33 -16.26 18.03
N ALA A 50 17.10 -15.61 18.93
CA ALA A 50 16.93 -14.18 19.21
C ALA A 50 17.13 -13.30 17.97
N ALA A 51 18.21 -13.53 17.21
CA ALA A 51 18.47 -12.79 15.96
C ALA A 51 17.37 -12.99 14.91
N HIS A 52 16.83 -14.20 14.80
CA HIS A 52 15.69 -14.46 13.91
C HIS A 52 14.43 -13.72 14.38
N ALA A 53 14.13 -13.72 15.68
CA ALA A 53 12.97 -13.01 16.22
C ALA A 53 13.05 -11.49 15.96
N GLU A 54 14.25 -10.89 16.09
CA GLU A 54 14.48 -9.48 15.75
C GLU A 54 14.25 -9.20 14.26
N ALA A 55 14.75 -10.07 13.38
CA ALA A 55 14.53 -9.95 11.94
C ALA A 55 13.03 -10.04 11.58
N HIS A 56 12.30 -10.97 12.21
CA HIS A 56 10.86 -11.12 12.03
C HIS A 56 10.10 -9.85 12.46
N GLN A 57 10.40 -9.30 13.63
CA GLN A 57 9.82 -8.01 14.09
C GLN A 57 10.16 -6.84 13.18
N HIS A 58 11.31 -6.86 12.49
CA HIS A 58 11.63 -5.85 11.50
C HIS A 58 10.69 -5.94 10.28
N TRP A 59 10.37 -7.15 9.83
CA TRP A 59 9.43 -7.36 8.72
C TRP A 59 8.00 -6.98 9.07
N GLU A 60 7.52 -7.33 10.27
CA GLU A 60 6.18 -6.91 10.74
C GLU A 60 6.04 -5.39 10.76
N ARG A 61 7.06 -4.67 11.23
CA ARG A 61 7.07 -3.19 11.20
C ARG A 61 7.08 -2.65 9.77
N GLY A 62 7.85 -3.26 8.87
CA GLY A 62 7.89 -2.88 7.47
C GLY A 62 6.52 -3.06 6.77
N GLU A 63 5.82 -4.15 7.08
CA GLU A 63 4.46 -4.42 6.59
C GLU A 63 3.47 -3.35 7.08
N ALA A 64 3.51 -3.01 8.36
CA ALA A 64 2.66 -1.95 8.91
C ALA A 64 2.92 -0.59 8.23
N MET A 65 4.19 -0.28 7.94
CA MET A 65 4.55 0.94 7.19
C MET A 65 4.01 0.93 5.76
N MET A 66 4.09 -0.21 5.06
CA MET A 66 3.53 -0.35 3.70
C MET A 66 2.02 -0.13 3.71
N ARG A 67 1.32 -0.70 4.70
CA ARG A 67 -0.13 -0.55 4.90
C ARG A 67 -0.55 0.90 5.08
N GLU A 68 0.17 1.63 5.95
CA GLU A 68 -0.11 3.03 6.19
C GLU A 68 0.17 3.89 4.95
N ALA A 69 1.27 3.61 4.23
CA ALA A 69 1.60 4.33 3.01
C ALA A 69 0.55 4.10 1.90
N LEU A 70 0.06 2.87 1.74
CA LEU A 70 -0.99 2.58 0.76
C LEU A 70 -2.30 3.28 1.11
N ALA A 71 -2.71 3.27 2.38
CA ALA A 71 -3.92 3.98 2.81
C ALA A 71 -3.85 5.48 2.49
N GLN A 72 -2.67 6.08 2.63
CA GLN A 72 -2.43 7.47 2.23
C GLN A 72 -2.51 7.67 0.71
N LEU A 73 -1.97 6.74 -0.08
CA LEU A 73 -2.04 6.78 -1.54
C LEU A 73 -3.49 6.60 -2.06
N GLU A 74 -4.26 5.69 -1.47
CA GLU A 74 -5.69 5.49 -1.80
C GLU A 74 -6.50 6.77 -1.56
N LYS A 75 -6.27 7.42 -0.42
CA LYS A 75 -6.91 8.70 -0.11
C LYS A 75 -6.52 9.81 -1.10
N ALA A 76 -5.23 9.90 -1.43
CA ALA A 76 -4.73 10.88 -2.39
C ALA A 76 -5.33 10.66 -3.79
N ALA A 77 -5.37 9.42 -4.26
CA ALA A 77 -5.96 9.06 -5.55
C ALA A 77 -7.46 9.36 -5.61
N THR A 78 -8.21 9.02 -4.56
CA THR A 78 -9.65 9.33 -4.47
C THR A 78 -9.90 10.84 -4.52
N THR A 79 -9.09 11.62 -3.79
CA THR A 79 -9.18 13.09 -3.78
C THR A 79 -8.86 13.67 -5.16
N ALA A 80 -7.78 13.21 -5.80
CA ALA A 80 -7.40 13.65 -7.14
C ALA A 80 -8.51 13.35 -8.14
N HIS A 81 -9.03 12.12 -8.15
CA HIS A 81 -10.13 11.72 -9.04
C HIS A 81 -11.37 12.61 -8.87
N GLY A 82 -11.80 12.87 -7.62
CA GLY A 82 -12.92 13.78 -7.33
C GLY A 82 -12.70 15.21 -7.82
N ASN A 83 -11.50 15.76 -7.59
CA ASN A 83 -11.15 17.12 -8.03
C ASN A 83 -11.15 17.25 -9.56
N TYR A 84 -10.55 16.29 -10.27
CA TYR A 84 -10.45 16.34 -11.74
C TYR A 84 -11.80 16.12 -12.43
N THR A 85 -12.59 15.14 -11.97
CA THR A 85 -13.94 14.89 -12.50
C THR A 85 -14.87 16.08 -12.23
N GLY A 86 -14.80 16.69 -11.04
CA GLY A 86 -15.55 17.89 -10.70
C GLY A 86 -15.20 19.08 -11.59
N ALA A 87 -13.91 19.38 -11.74
CA ALA A 87 -13.45 20.46 -12.62
C ALA A 87 -13.88 20.25 -14.08
N MET A 88 -13.81 19.02 -14.59
CA MET A 88 -14.25 18.68 -15.94
C MET A 88 -15.77 18.87 -16.10
N SER A 89 -16.57 18.39 -15.14
CA SER A 89 -18.03 18.56 -15.13
C SER A 89 -18.44 20.02 -15.07
N THR A 90 -17.84 20.81 -14.18
CA THR A 90 -18.09 22.25 -14.08
C THR A 90 -17.74 22.96 -15.38
N ASN A 91 -16.58 22.68 -15.98
CA ASN A 91 -16.21 23.29 -17.25
C ASN A 91 -17.21 22.93 -18.35
N LEU A 92 -17.59 21.66 -18.51
CA LEU A 92 -18.57 21.24 -19.52
C LEU A 92 -19.93 21.93 -19.32
N GLY A 93 -20.39 22.10 -18.07
CA GLY A 93 -21.64 22.79 -17.76
C GLY A 93 -21.61 24.31 -17.98
N MET A 94 -20.44 24.94 -18.13
CA MET A 94 -20.34 26.37 -18.49
C MET A 94 -20.54 26.63 -19.98
N TRP A 95 -20.41 25.60 -20.83
CA TRP A 95 -20.52 25.70 -22.29
C TRP A 95 -21.76 25.02 -22.88
N SER A 96 -22.67 24.54 -22.02
CA SER A 96 -24.02 24.06 -22.39
C SER A 96 -25.06 25.13 -22.14
#